data_AF-A0AAX6FFL9-F1
#
_entry.id   AF-A0AAX6FFL9-F1
#
_cell.length_a   1.000
_cell.length_b   1.000
_cell.length_c   1.000
_cell.angle_alpha   90.00
_cell.angle_beta   90.00
_cell.angle_gamma   90.00
#
_symmetry.space_group_name_H-M   'P 1'
#
loop_
_entity.id
_entity.type
_entity.pdbx_description
1 polymer ?
#
loop_
_entity_poly.entity_id
_entity_poly.type
_entity_poly.pdbx_seq_one_letter_code
_entity_poly.pdbx_strand_id
1 'polypeptide(L)'
;MSKKKKNWVNDAAKDAHDEMIKKKNDYLENITEMYLEGTSLDEIVVAPNIGTEIMEDVIGRGCGRMIRGAGKRRVRESSSSSSSNTSSIDLTKEVQELQAQLQMERKARMKVVAEHEEQKAQWGFVMQQLRVLVPGFSIPEPTPLSHEDAEDGDESDHSQSFT
;
A
#
# COMPACT_ATOMS: atom_id res chain seq x y z
N MET A 1 -21.42 -5.50 48.29
CA MET A 1 -21.76 -5.48 46.84
C MET A 1 -21.16 -6.73 46.19
N SER A 2 -21.98 -7.63 45.64
CA SER A 2 -21.49 -8.87 45.00
C SER A 2 -20.89 -8.57 43.64
N LYS A 3 -19.57 -8.80 43.47
CA LYS A 3 -18.91 -8.74 42.17
C LYS A 3 -19.45 -9.89 41.31
N LYS A 4 -20.28 -9.59 40.30
CA LYS A 4 -20.66 -10.57 39.28
C LYS A 4 -19.39 -11.05 38.58
N LYS A 5 -19.19 -12.37 38.54
CA LYS A 5 -18.09 -12.96 37.76
C LYS A 5 -18.36 -12.68 36.28
N LYS A 6 -17.43 -12.00 35.60
CA LYS A 6 -17.48 -11.81 34.15
C LYS A 6 -17.10 -13.14 33.51
N ASN A 7 -18.04 -13.76 32.80
CA ASN A 7 -17.77 -14.94 32.01
C ASN A 7 -17.38 -14.46 30.61
N TRP A 8 -16.10 -14.62 30.27
CA TRP A 8 -15.57 -14.27 28.96
C TRP A 8 -15.79 -15.43 27.98
N VAL A 9 -16.10 -15.11 26.72
CA VAL A 9 -16.31 -16.10 25.67
C VAL A 9 -15.00 -16.69 25.16
N ASN A 10 -13.91 -15.92 25.22
CA ASN A 10 -12.55 -16.32 24.83
C ASN A 10 -11.53 -15.47 25.63
N ASP A 11 -10.34 -16.02 25.86
CA ASP A 11 -9.18 -15.33 26.46
C ASP A 11 -8.81 -14.08 25.67
N ALA A 12 -8.85 -14.11 24.33
CA ALA A 12 -8.59 -12.93 23.50
C ALA A 12 -9.55 -11.74 23.80
N ALA A 13 -10.81 -12.04 24.14
CA ALA A 13 -11.79 -11.00 24.49
C ALA A 13 -11.51 -10.40 25.89
N LYS A 14 -10.94 -11.21 26.78
CA LYS A 14 -10.52 -10.77 28.11
C LYS A 14 -9.28 -9.88 28.00
N ASP A 15 -8.28 -10.32 27.22
CA ASP A 15 -7.03 -9.58 27.01
C ASP A 15 -7.30 -8.21 26.38
N ALA A 16 -8.16 -8.15 25.36
CA ALA A 16 -8.59 -6.89 24.76
C ALA A 16 -9.32 -5.96 25.76
N HIS A 17 -10.18 -6.51 26.61
CA HIS A 17 -10.82 -5.70 27.66
C HIS A 17 -9.78 -5.17 28.65
N ASP A 18 -8.84 -5.99 29.09
CA ASP A 18 -7.83 -5.61 30.07
C ASP A 18 -6.87 -4.56 29.49
N GLU A 19 -6.52 -4.66 28.20
CA GLU A 19 -5.76 -3.65 27.47
C GLU A 19 -6.53 -2.32 27.34
N MET A 20 -7.82 -2.37 27.04
CA MET A 20 -8.68 -1.18 26.97
C MET A 20 -8.76 -0.44 28.31
N ILE A 21 -8.85 -1.18 29.42
CA ILE A 21 -8.82 -0.61 30.77
C ILE A 21 -7.47 0.03 31.06
N LYS A 22 -6.37 -0.62 30.66
CA LYS A 22 -5.02 -0.08 30.82
C LYS A 22 -4.87 1.26 30.08
N LYS A 23 -5.15 1.30 28.77
CA LYS A 23 -5.05 2.54 27.97
C LYS A 23 -5.94 3.66 28.49
N LYS A 24 -7.14 3.33 28.98
CA LYS A 24 -8.02 4.30 29.62
C LYS A 24 -7.40 4.89 30.89
N ASN A 25 -6.77 4.07 31.71
CA ASN A 25 -6.12 4.55 32.93
C ASN A 25 -4.87 5.39 32.60
N ASP A 26 -4.05 4.95 31.65
CA ASP A 26 -2.88 5.70 31.18
C ASP A 26 -3.28 7.10 30.66
N TYR A 27 -4.40 7.19 29.91
CA TYR A 27 -4.96 8.47 29.46
C TYR A 27 -5.41 9.37 30.61
N LEU A 28 -6.09 8.80 31.61
CA LEU A 28 -6.52 9.54 32.79
C LEU A 28 -5.33 10.02 33.63
N GLU A 29 -4.27 9.22 33.73
CA GLU A 29 -3.04 9.58 34.42
C GLU A 29 -2.32 10.72 33.70
N ASN A 30 -2.17 10.64 32.38
CA ASN A 30 -1.60 11.72 31.55
C ASN A 30 -2.40 13.03 31.69
N ILE A 31 -3.73 12.95 31.66
CA ILE A 31 -4.57 14.12 31.96
C ILE A 31 -4.26 14.65 33.36
N THR A 32 -4.22 13.77 34.37
CA THR A 32 -3.97 14.19 35.76
C THR A 32 -2.62 14.87 35.90
N GLU A 33 -1.57 14.40 35.21
CA GLU A 33 -0.26 15.04 35.13
C GLU A 33 -0.31 16.42 34.50
N MET A 34 -1.10 16.61 33.43
CA MET A 34 -1.27 17.92 32.80
C MET A 34 -1.99 18.94 33.69
N TYR A 35 -2.88 18.49 34.58
CA TYR A 35 -3.75 19.35 35.40
C TYR A 35 -3.25 19.55 36.85
N LEU A 36 -1.99 19.19 37.15
CA LEU A 36 -1.47 19.13 38.52
C LEU A 36 -1.15 20.52 39.11
N GLU A 37 -2.19 21.27 39.47
CA GLU A 37 -2.32 22.10 40.69
C GLU A 37 -3.74 22.68 40.81
N GLY A 38 -4.64 21.96 41.51
CA GLY A 38 -5.86 22.54 42.09
C GLY A 38 -7.13 22.60 41.24
N THR A 39 -7.15 22.09 40.00
CA THR A 39 -8.37 22.04 39.17
C THR A 39 -9.28 20.90 39.60
N SER A 40 -10.57 21.18 39.73
CA SER A 40 -11.57 20.22 40.18
C SER A 40 -11.85 19.15 39.11
N LEU A 41 -12.26 17.94 39.52
CA LEU A 41 -12.62 16.84 38.60
C LEU A 41 -13.69 17.22 37.56
N ASP A 42 -14.51 18.24 37.85
CA ASP A 42 -15.54 18.77 36.95
C ASP A 42 -14.97 19.67 35.83
N GLU A 43 -13.73 20.16 35.96
CA GLU A 43 -13.05 21.01 34.97
C GLU A 43 -12.17 20.19 34.00
N ILE A 44 -12.01 18.89 34.27
CA ILE A 44 -11.22 18.00 33.43
C ILE A 44 -11.98 17.72 32.14
N VAL A 45 -11.58 18.41 31.08
CA VAL A 45 -12.16 18.22 29.74
C VAL A 45 -11.64 16.91 29.16
N VAL A 46 -12.39 15.83 29.38
CA VAL A 46 -12.18 14.56 28.69
C VAL A 46 -12.77 14.65 27.28
N ALA A 47 -11.97 14.30 26.27
CA ALA A 47 -12.45 14.28 24.90
C ALA A 47 -13.60 13.26 24.75
N PRO A 48 -14.76 13.63 24.19
CA PRO A 48 -15.95 12.78 24.14
C PRO A 48 -15.76 11.50 23.30
N ASN A 49 -14.80 11.52 22.38
CA ASN A 49 -14.42 10.44 21.47
C ASN A 49 -13.31 9.52 22.01
N ILE A 50 -12.71 9.81 23.17
CA ILE A 50 -11.55 9.03 23.63
C ILE A 50 -11.88 7.54 23.84
N GLY A 51 -13.09 7.26 24.35
CA GLY A 51 -13.54 5.88 24.53
C GLY A 51 -13.65 5.11 23.21
N THR A 52 -14.06 5.78 22.14
CA THR A 52 -14.11 5.17 20.80
C THR A 52 -12.73 5.02 20.19
N GLU A 53 -11.80 5.93 20.47
CA GLU A 53 -10.42 5.85 20.00
C GLU A 53 -9.67 4.70 20.66
N ILE A 54 -9.76 4.57 21.98
CA ILE A 54 -9.14 3.45 22.71
C ILE A 54 -9.73 2.11 22.22
N MET A 55 -11.04 2.05 21.97
CA MET A 55 -11.68 0.86 21.44
C MET A 55 -11.19 0.52 20.02
N GLU A 56 -11.08 1.53 19.13
CA GLU A 56 -10.55 1.35 17.77
C GLU A 56 -9.07 0.96 17.77
N ASP A 57 -8.30 1.42 18.74
CA ASP A 57 -6.87 1.10 18.88
C ASP A 57 -6.64 -0.35 19.38
N VAL A 58 -7.47 -0.83 20.31
CA VAL A 58 -7.30 -2.19 20.89
C VAL A 58 -7.94 -3.28 20.02
N ILE A 59 -9.17 -3.06 19.54
CA ILE A 59 -9.95 -4.11 18.84
C ILE A 59 -9.96 -3.87 17.32
N GLY A 60 -9.43 -2.72 16.88
CA GLY A 60 -9.48 -2.29 15.48
C GLY A 60 -10.82 -1.62 15.15
N ARG A 61 -10.82 -0.90 14.02
CA ARG A 61 -12.05 -0.38 13.41
C ARG A 61 -12.70 -1.51 12.60
N GLY A 62 -13.79 -2.09 13.13
CA GLY A 62 -14.54 -3.12 12.39
C GLY A 62 -15.12 -2.60 11.08
N CYS A 63 -15.02 -3.40 10.00
CA CYS A 63 -15.76 -3.19 8.76
C CYS A 63 -17.24 -3.51 8.99
N GLY A 64 -18.00 -2.53 9.49
CA GLY A 64 -19.41 -2.69 9.85
C GLY A 64 -20.38 -2.04 8.87
N ARG A 65 -21.54 -2.70 8.67
CA ARG A 65 -22.68 -2.14 7.95
C ARG A 65 -23.29 -0.96 8.73
N MET A 66 -23.64 0.11 8.02
CA MET A 66 -24.20 1.33 8.59
C MET A 66 -25.45 1.06 9.47
N ILE A 67 -25.39 1.42 10.75
CA ILE A 67 -26.57 1.47 11.63
C ILE A 67 -27.20 2.85 11.49
N ARG A 68 -28.39 2.94 10.87
CA ARG A 68 -29.16 4.19 10.77
C ARG A 68 -29.46 4.71 12.19
N GLY A 69 -28.99 5.90 12.52
CA GLY A 69 -29.31 6.61 13.77
C GLY A 69 -28.10 6.98 14.65
N ALA A 70 -26.89 6.49 14.37
CA ALA A 70 -25.71 6.70 15.23
C ALA A 70 -24.78 7.87 14.81
N GLY A 71 -25.27 8.80 13.97
CA GLY A 71 -24.50 9.97 13.54
C GLY A 71 -23.68 9.76 12.24
N LYS A 72 -23.19 10.89 11.70
CA LYS A 72 -22.55 10.99 10.36
C LYS A 72 -21.04 10.69 10.47
N ARG A 73 -20.64 9.42 10.44
CA ARG A 73 -19.28 9.06 10.00
C ARG A 73 -19.37 8.22 8.74
N ARG A 74 -18.95 8.80 7.62
CA ARG A 74 -18.74 8.06 6.37
C ARG A 74 -17.37 7.41 6.48
N VAL A 75 -17.33 6.09 6.57
CA VAL A 75 -16.14 5.34 6.22
C VAL A 75 -16.45 4.70 4.87
N ARG A 76 -15.69 5.12 3.87
CA ARG A 76 -15.70 4.50 2.55
C ARG A 76 -15.01 3.16 2.74
N GLU A 77 -15.69 2.08 2.40
CA GLU A 77 -15.05 0.79 2.22
C GLU A 77 -14.02 1.00 1.11
N SER A 78 -12.73 1.04 1.47
CA SER A 78 -11.69 0.67 0.51
C SER A 78 -11.91 -0.81 0.27
N SER A 79 -12.74 -1.13 -0.71
CA SER A 79 -13.02 -2.47 -1.19
C SER A 79 -11.73 -3.06 -1.75
N SER A 80 -10.88 -3.56 -0.85
CA SER A 80 -9.88 -4.58 -1.15
C SER A 80 -10.39 -5.91 -0.59
N SER A 81 -11.63 -6.24 -0.96
CA SER A 81 -12.26 -7.54 -0.70
C SER A 81 -12.48 -8.25 -2.02
N SER A 82 -11.40 -8.67 -2.66
CA SER A 82 -11.45 -9.85 -3.53
C SER A 82 -11.44 -11.08 -2.61
N SER A 83 -12.55 -11.32 -1.91
CA SER A 83 -12.86 -12.63 -1.33
C SER A 83 -13.30 -13.54 -2.48
N SER A 84 -12.32 -14.00 -3.26
CA SER A 84 -12.51 -15.16 -4.11
C SER A 84 -12.15 -16.37 -3.26
N ASN A 85 -13.15 -17.16 -2.88
CA ASN A 85 -12.94 -18.50 -2.34
C ASN A 85 -12.35 -19.39 -3.44
N THR A 86 -11.09 -19.20 -3.79
CA THR A 86 -10.35 -20.12 -4.65
C THR A 86 -9.94 -21.30 -3.79
N SER A 87 -10.40 -22.50 -4.12
CA SER A 87 -9.93 -23.70 -3.42
C SER A 87 -8.40 -23.81 -3.59
N SER A 88 -7.70 -24.48 -2.67
CA SER A 88 -6.24 -24.71 -2.81
C SER A 88 -5.86 -25.34 -4.17
N ILE A 89 -6.80 -26.09 -4.76
CA ILE A 89 -6.67 -26.67 -6.10
C ILE A 89 -6.75 -25.61 -7.20
N ASP A 90 -7.54 -24.56 -7.03
CA ASP A 90 -7.64 -23.46 -8.00
C ASP A 90 -6.41 -22.56 -7.92
N LEU A 91 -5.88 -22.33 -6.72
CA LEU A 91 -4.60 -21.61 -6.53
C LEU A 91 -3.42 -22.34 -7.16
N THR A 92 -3.35 -23.67 -7.03
CA THR A 92 -2.25 -24.45 -7.63
C THR A 92 -2.33 -24.46 -9.16
N LYS A 93 -3.53 -24.46 -9.75
CA LYS A 93 -3.72 -24.31 -11.20
C LYS A 93 -3.29 -22.92 -11.68
N GLU A 94 -3.69 -21.86 -10.98
CA GLU A 94 -3.31 -20.49 -11.33
C GLU A 94 -1.78 -20.30 -11.24
N VAL A 95 -1.14 -20.84 -10.20
CA VAL A 95 0.33 -20.82 -10.07
C VAL A 95 1.01 -21.57 -11.22
N GLN A 96 0.50 -22.74 -11.62
CA GLN A 96 1.02 -23.49 -12.77
C GLN A 96 0.86 -22.72 -14.08
N GLU A 97 -0.29 -22.07 -14.28
CA GLU A 97 -0.56 -21.26 -15.47
C GLU A 97 0.38 -20.05 -15.55
N LEU A 98 0.55 -19.32 -14.44
CA LEU A 98 1.48 -18.20 -14.35
C LEU A 98 2.93 -18.63 -14.59
N GLN A 99 3.34 -19.80 -14.07
CA GLN A 99 4.66 -20.36 -14.36
C GLN A 99 4.84 -20.70 -15.84
N ALA A 100 3.81 -21.24 -16.50
CA ALA A 100 3.85 -21.53 -17.93
C ALA A 100 3.95 -20.24 -18.76
N GLN A 101 3.18 -19.21 -18.40
CA GLN A 101 3.26 -17.89 -19.05
C GLN A 101 4.64 -17.25 -18.89
N LEU A 102 5.22 -17.28 -17.68
CA LEU A 102 6.57 -16.77 -17.43
C LEU A 102 7.63 -17.50 -18.28
N GLN A 103 7.52 -18.82 -18.43
CA GLN A 103 8.44 -19.58 -19.28
C GLN A 103 8.29 -19.23 -20.77
N MET A 104 7.06 -19.00 -21.24
CA MET A 104 6.82 -18.55 -22.62
C MET A 104 7.39 -17.17 -22.86
N GLU A 105 7.17 -16.22 -21.94
CA GLU A 105 7.72 -14.86 -22.05
C GLU A 105 9.25 -14.88 -22.05
N ARG A 106 9.87 -15.65 -21.15
CA ARG A 106 11.34 -15.81 -21.12
C ARG A 106 11.87 -16.37 -22.43
N LYS A 107 11.23 -17.38 -23.00
CA LYS A 107 11.61 -17.94 -24.31
C LYS A 107 11.46 -16.91 -25.43
N ALA A 108 10.40 -16.10 -25.41
CA ALA A 108 10.21 -15.03 -26.38
C ALA A 108 11.30 -13.95 -26.28
N ARG A 109 11.60 -13.48 -25.05
CA ARG A 109 12.69 -12.52 -24.81
C ARG A 109 14.04 -13.05 -25.26
N MET A 110 14.34 -14.32 -24.98
CA MET A 110 15.59 -14.95 -25.43
C MET A 110 15.71 -15.01 -26.95
N LYS A 111 14.61 -15.27 -27.68
CA LYS A 111 14.61 -15.24 -29.14
C LYS A 111 14.89 -13.84 -29.68
N VAL A 112 14.25 -12.82 -29.12
CA VAL A 112 14.49 -11.42 -29.52
C VAL A 112 15.94 -11.01 -29.26
N VAL A 113 16.50 -11.40 -28.11
CA VAL A 113 17.92 -11.13 -27.80
C VAL A 113 18.84 -11.85 -28.80
N ALA A 114 18.58 -13.13 -29.10
CA ALA A 114 19.38 -13.88 -30.06
C ALA A 114 19.32 -13.27 -31.48
N GLU A 115 18.13 -12.92 -31.95
CA GLU A 115 17.95 -12.23 -33.25
C GLU A 115 18.69 -10.89 -33.28
N HIS A 116 18.62 -10.12 -32.19
CA HIS A 116 19.33 -8.84 -32.07
C HIS A 116 20.86 -9.03 -32.04
N GLU A 117 21.36 -10.07 -31.37
CA GLU A 117 22.79 -10.40 -31.37
C GLU A 117 23.29 -10.83 -32.77
N GLU A 118 22.51 -11.63 -33.49
CA GLU A 118 22.82 -12.01 -34.87
C GLU A 118 22.84 -10.80 -35.80
N GLN A 119 21.85 -9.90 -35.70
CA GLN A 119 21.82 -8.65 -36.46
C GLN A 119 23.03 -7.75 -36.13
N LYS A 120 23.39 -7.65 -34.85
CA LYS A 120 24.56 -6.88 -34.41
C LYS A 120 25.87 -7.48 -34.96
N ALA A 121 25.98 -8.81 -35.02
CA ALA A 121 27.14 -9.49 -35.60
C ALA A 121 27.22 -9.27 -37.13
N GLN A 122 26.10 -9.40 -37.84
CA GLN A 122 26.02 -9.12 -39.28
C GLN A 122 26.37 -7.66 -39.58
N TRP A 123 25.82 -6.70 -38.83
CA TRP A 123 26.15 -5.29 -38.94
C TRP A 123 27.64 -5.04 -38.66
N GLY A 124 28.19 -5.67 -37.62
CA GLY A 124 29.61 -5.59 -37.30
C GLY A 124 30.52 -6.09 -38.44
N PHE A 125 30.09 -7.11 -39.18
CA PHE A 125 30.80 -7.60 -40.37
C PHE A 125 30.75 -6.59 -41.53
N VAL A 126 29.57 -6.04 -41.83
CA VAL A 126 29.40 -5.00 -42.87
C VAL A 126 30.27 -3.78 -42.56
N MET A 127 30.26 -3.34 -41.31
CA MET A 127 31.04 -2.17 -40.87
C MET A 127 32.56 -2.43 -40.93
N GLN A 128 33.01 -3.67 -40.69
CA GLN A 128 34.41 -4.05 -40.92
C GLN A 128 34.80 -3.98 -42.40
N GLN A 129 33.95 -4.45 -43.31
CA GLN A 129 34.22 -4.32 -44.75
C GLN A 129 34.30 -2.85 -45.18
N LEU A 130 33.37 -2.01 -44.71
CA LEU A 130 33.37 -0.58 -45.01
C LEU A 130 34.65 0.11 -44.53
N ARG A 131 35.19 -0.28 -43.38
CA ARG A 131 36.48 0.25 -42.88
C ARG A 131 37.65 -0.05 -43.82
N VAL A 132 37.65 -1.22 -44.47
CA VAL A 132 38.70 -1.60 -45.42
C VAL A 132 38.54 -0.85 -46.75
N LEU A 133 37.30 -0.67 -47.21
CA LEU A 133 36.98 0.00 -48.47
C LEU A 133 37.09 1.52 -48.42
N VAL A 134 36.82 2.14 -47.26
CA VAL A 134 36.80 3.60 -47.07
C VAL A 134 37.80 3.99 -45.98
N PRO A 135 39.04 4.38 -46.35
CA PRO A 135 40.02 4.90 -45.40
C PRO A 135 39.48 6.14 -44.68
N GLY A 136 39.42 6.10 -43.35
CA GLY A 136 38.91 7.20 -42.50
C GLY A 136 37.47 7.03 -42.00
N PHE A 137 36.76 5.98 -42.42
CA PHE A 137 35.43 5.67 -41.90
C PHE A 137 35.47 5.30 -40.41
N SER A 138 34.73 6.05 -39.58
CA SER A 138 34.64 5.87 -38.13
C SER A 138 33.20 5.49 -37.75
N ILE A 139 33.05 4.44 -36.94
CA ILE A 139 31.73 3.97 -36.47
C ILE A 139 31.33 4.85 -35.28
N PRO A 140 30.16 5.52 -35.31
CA PRO A 140 29.69 6.27 -34.15
C PRO A 140 29.47 5.33 -32.96
N GLU A 141 30.03 5.68 -31.81
CA GLU A 141 29.84 4.95 -30.56
C GLU A 141 28.36 5.04 -30.15
N PRO A 142 27.71 3.92 -29.76
CA PRO A 142 26.32 3.96 -29.33
C PRO A 142 26.23 4.86 -28.10
N THR A 143 25.59 6.02 -28.26
CA THR A 143 25.39 6.98 -27.19
C THR A 143 24.55 6.29 -26.10
N PRO A 144 25.03 6.19 -24.85
CA PRO A 144 24.17 5.74 -23.77
C PRO A 144 23.01 6.74 -23.68
N LEU A 145 21.77 6.24 -23.82
CA LEU A 145 20.56 7.03 -23.61
C LEU A 145 20.59 7.60 -22.19
N SER A 146 20.97 8.88 -22.08
CA SER A 146 20.80 9.66 -20.86
C SER A 146 19.30 9.79 -20.60
N HIS A 147 18.89 9.30 -19.43
CA HIS A 147 17.53 9.32 -18.92
C HIS A 147 17.23 10.72 -18.36
N GLU A 148 17.29 11.76 -19.19
CA GLU A 148 16.98 13.12 -18.79
C GLU A 148 16.04 13.66 -19.86
N ASP A 149 14.74 13.72 -19.55
CA ASP A 149 13.72 14.61 -20.12
C ASP A 149 12.34 14.16 -19.58
N ALA A 150 12.21 14.18 -18.25
CA ALA A 150 10.91 14.36 -17.62
C ALA A 150 10.83 15.85 -17.23
N GLU A 151 10.70 16.70 -18.25
CA GLU A 151 10.27 18.08 -18.04
C GLU A 151 8.80 18.02 -17.59
N ASP A 152 8.60 18.23 -16.29
CA ASP A 152 7.32 18.55 -15.69
C ASP A 152 6.74 19.79 -16.39
N GLY A 153 5.79 19.55 -17.28
CA GLY A 153 4.96 20.59 -17.87
C GLY A 153 4.14 21.28 -16.78
N ASP A 154 4.65 22.43 -16.34
CA ASP A 154 3.96 23.42 -15.54
C ASP A 154 2.76 23.98 -16.34
N GLU A 155 1.60 23.31 -16.26
CA GLU A 155 0.33 23.88 -16.74
C GLU A 155 -0.30 24.74 -15.63
N SER A 156 0.16 25.99 -15.61
CA SER A 156 -0.53 27.11 -14.98
C SER A 156 -1.89 27.39 -15.64
N ASP A 157 -2.94 27.22 -14.83
CA ASP A 157 -4.08 28.13 -14.64
C ASP A 157 -4.86 28.64 -15.88
N HIS A 158 -6.00 28.02 -16.16
CA HIS A 158 -7.11 28.68 -16.84
C HIS A 158 -8.42 28.53 -16.07
N SER A 159 -8.74 29.60 -15.35
CA SER A 159 -10.07 29.90 -14.83
C SER A 159 -11.14 29.78 -15.92
N GLN A 160 -12.18 28.98 -15.67
CA GLN A 160 -13.44 29.12 -16.39
C GLN A 160 -14.56 29.42 -15.39
N SER A 161 -14.91 30.70 -15.35
CA SER A 161 -16.19 31.20 -14.84
C SER A 161 -17.32 30.68 -15.73
N PHE A 162 -18.35 30.09 -15.13
CA PHE A 162 -19.67 30.04 -15.75
C PHE A 162 -20.70 30.62 -14.78
N THR A 163 -21.33 31.69 -15.27
CA THR A 163 -22.56 32.33 -14.80
C THR A 163 -23.76 31.40 -14.84
#